data_AF-A0A348XF84-F1
#
_entry.id   AF-A0A348XF84-F1
#
_cell.length_a   1.000
_cell.length_b   1.000
_cell.length_c   1.000
_cell.angle_alpha   90.00
_cell.angle_beta   90.00
_cell.angle_gamma   90.00
#
_symmetry.space_group_name_H-M   'P 1'
#
loop_
_entity.id
_entity.type
_entity.pdbx_description
1 polymer ?
#
loop_
_entity_poly.entity_id
_entity_poly.type
_entity_poly.pdbx_seq_one_letter_code
_entity_poly.pdbx_strand_id
1 'polypeptide(L)'
;FMEMNTRLQVEHPVTEIVSDVDIVTSQFDIAARRSISAIEPKEIGYAIEARVNAEKAVVDANGDVSFEPHPGEITECVFPEDDRVDIITMAATGKQIPPYYDSMIAQIIAKGKDRDDAVAKLLSYLQSVKICGICTNIPLVCRVLQDEVFLAGDYDTRYLPAFFKRIDCNELCAEIEAAAGDIKGGFDAESLRIDGTDELKVVASGTGIFYTQASPSDPQFVEPGDVVTTDQTVCLLEAMKVFRPITLNDYNRSDEVIYDPDKKFQVVRIAAPSGQAVSSGDLLFVVRPV
;
A
#
# COMPACT_ATOMS: atom_id res chain seq x y z
N PHE A 1 -18.49 23.02 -10.75
CA PHE A 1 -17.10 23.37 -10.41
C PHE A 1 -16.87 22.93 -8.97
N MET A 2 -15.86 22.08 -8.73
CA MET A 2 -15.48 21.63 -7.38
C MET A 2 -14.19 22.32 -6.92
N GLU A 3 -13.14 22.25 -7.75
CA GLU A 3 -11.83 22.84 -7.48
C GLU A 3 -11.05 23.08 -8.78
N MET A 4 -9.86 23.67 -8.65
CA MET A 4 -8.89 23.85 -9.73
C MET A 4 -7.48 23.54 -9.21
N ASN A 5 -6.78 22.63 -9.89
CA ASN A 5 -5.40 22.27 -9.55
C ASN A 5 -4.42 23.09 -10.40
N THR A 6 -3.63 23.97 -9.76
CA THR A 6 -2.64 24.85 -10.42
C THR A 6 -1.27 24.19 -10.56
N ARG A 7 -1.25 22.90 -10.93
CA ARG A 7 -0.05 22.07 -11.09
C ARG A 7 -0.31 20.93 -12.08
N LEU A 8 0.76 20.27 -12.55
CA LEU A 8 0.63 19.01 -13.27
C LEU A 8 -0.04 17.96 -12.36
N GLN A 9 -0.96 17.20 -12.93
CA GLN A 9 -1.63 16.11 -12.23
C GLN A 9 -0.94 14.78 -12.53
N VAL A 10 -1.04 13.83 -11.60
CA VAL A 10 -0.38 12.53 -11.74
C VAL A 10 -0.93 11.80 -12.96
N GLU A 11 -2.25 11.88 -13.17
CA GLU A 11 -3.02 11.31 -14.27
C GLU A 11 -2.89 12.05 -15.63
N HIS A 12 -1.93 12.96 -15.80
CA HIS A 12 -1.71 13.59 -17.12
C HIS A 12 -1.41 12.59 -18.26
N PRO A 13 -0.74 11.43 -18.07
CA PRO A 13 -0.36 10.56 -19.19
C PRO A 13 -1.55 10.05 -20.01
N VAL A 14 -2.70 9.77 -19.38
CA VAL A 14 -3.89 9.34 -20.14
C VAL A 14 -4.37 10.41 -21.11
N THR A 15 -4.20 11.70 -20.76
CA THR A 15 -4.53 12.83 -21.64
C THR A 15 -3.50 12.94 -22.76
N GLU A 16 -2.21 12.86 -22.45
CA GLU A 16 -1.14 12.93 -23.46
C GLU A 16 -1.32 11.84 -24.53
N ILE A 17 -1.60 10.60 -24.11
CA ILE A 17 -1.73 9.44 -25.00
C ILE A 17 -2.90 9.55 -25.99
N VAL A 18 -4.05 10.08 -25.55
CA VAL A 18 -5.25 10.20 -26.39
C VAL A 18 -5.28 11.52 -27.17
N SER A 19 -4.57 12.54 -26.70
CA SER A 19 -4.50 13.85 -27.36
C SER A 19 -3.30 14.05 -28.27
N ASP A 20 -2.26 13.21 -28.14
CA ASP A 20 -0.97 13.39 -28.83
C ASP A 20 -0.30 14.73 -28.48
N VAL A 21 -0.52 15.20 -27.25
CA VAL A 21 0.05 16.45 -26.71
C VAL A 21 0.96 16.12 -25.55
N ASP A 22 2.24 16.48 -25.67
CA ASP A 22 3.20 16.45 -24.56
C ASP A 22 2.99 17.69 -23.67
N ILE A 23 2.27 17.48 -22.57
CA ILE A 23 1.89 18.50 -21.60
C ILE A 23 3.14 18.98 -20.84
N VAL A 24 4.07 18.08 -20.51
CA VAL A 24 5.29 18.43 -19.77
C VAL A 24 6.18 19.35 -20.59
N THR A 25 6.46 18.99 -21.85
CA THR A 25 7.21 19.85 -22.79
C THR A 25 6.50 21.19 -23.00
N SER A 26 5.17 21.17 -23.13
CA SER A 26 4.36 22.40 -23.24
C SER A 26 4.51 23.32 -22.02
N GLN A 27 4.61 22.76 -20.80
CA GLN A 27 4.88 23.56 -19.60
C GLN A 27 6.24 24.26 -19.66
N PHE A 28 7.29 23.56 -20.14
CA PHE A 28 8.60 24.17 -20.36
C PHE A 28 8.58 25.24 -21.46
N ASP A 29 7.82 25.03 -22.53
CA ASP A 29 7.64 26.02 -23.59
C ASP A 29 7.02 27.30 -23.06
N ILE A 30 5.93 27.21 -22.30
CA ILE A 30 5.27 28.35 -21.65
C ILE A 30 6.23 29.05 -20.67
N ALA A 31 6.94 28.29 -19.84
CA ALA A 31 7.92 28.85 -18.89
C ALA A 31 9.04 29.63 -19.60
N ALA A 32 9.42 29.18 -20.81
CA ALA A 32 10.36 29.85 -21.70
C ALA A 32 9.72 30.97 -22.56
N ARG A 33 8.45 31.31 -22.33
CA ARG A 33 7.66 32.29 -23.10
C ARG A 33 7.52 31.94 -24.59
N ARG A 34 7.59 30.65 -24.94
CA ARG A 34 7.27 30.16 -26.29
C ARG A 34 5.75 30.05 -26.46
N SER A 35 5.29 30.19 -27.70
CA SER A 35 3.86 30.03 -28.02
C SER A 35 3.49 28.57 -28.14
N ILE A 36 2.35 28.20 -27.55
CA ILE A 36 1.71 26.88 -27.69
C ILE A 36 0.47 26.94 -28.62
N SER A 37 0.26 28.04 -29.33
CA SER A 37 -0.94 28.27 -30.14
C SER A 37 -1.10 27.32 -31.33
N ALA A 38 -0.04 26.59 -31.69
CA ALA A 38 -0.05 25.61 -32.78
C ALA A 38 -0.40 24.19 -32.31
N ILE A 39 -0.58 23.97 -31.00
CA ILE A 39 -0.98 22.67 -30.47
C ILE A 39 -2.45 22.44 -30.81
N GLU A 40 -2.72 21.35 -31.53
CA GLU A 40 -4.06 20.87 -31.85
C GLU A 40 -4.25 19.48 -31.24
N PRO A 41 -4.97 19.38 -30.09
CA PRO A 41 -5.26 18.10 -29.46
C PRO A 41 -6.07 17.19 -30.39
N LYS A 42 -5.68 15.93 -30.46
CA LYS A 42 -6.41 14.89 -31.20
C LYS A 42 -7.37 14.13 -30.26
N GLU A 43 -8.23 13.31 -30.86
CA GLU A 43 -9.05 12.34 -30.12
C GLU A 43 -8.69 10.93 -30.63
N ILE A 44 -7.70 10.31 -29.99
CA ILE A 44 -7.14 9.02 -30.41
C ILE A 44 -7.46 7.95 -29.38
N GLY A 45 -8.45 7.13 -29.70
CA GLY A 45 -8.75 5.91 -28.94
C GLY A 45 -9.13 6.18 -27.49
N TYR A 46 -8.63 5.34 -26.59
CA TYR A 46 -8.88 5.40 -25.16
C TYR A 46 -7.63 5.04 -24.37
N ALA A 47 -7.45 5.60 -23.18
CA ALA A 47 -6.36 5.25 -22.29
C ALA A 47 -6.88 5.03 -20.87
N ILE A 48 -6.31 4.04 -20.18
CA ILE A 48 -6.60 3.77 -18.77
C ILE A 48 -5.26 3.64 -18.04
N GLU A 49 -5.12 4.38 -16.94
CA GLU A 49 -3.97 4.33 -16.03
C GLU A 49 -4.33 3.51 -14.79
N ALA A 50 -3.46 2.57 -14.43
CA ALA A 50 -3.41 1.96 -13.11
C ALA A 50 -2.23 2.54 -12.32
N ARG A 51 -2.52 3.05 -11.12
CA ARG A 51 -1.49 3.39 -10.13
C ARG A 51 -1.18 2.14 -9.31
N VAL A 52 0.05 1.69 -9.40
CA VAL A 52 0.56 0.58 -8.61
C VAL A 52 1.14 1.15 -7.33
N ASN A 53 0.50 0.83 -6.22
CA ASN A 53 0.91 1.25 -4.88
C ASN A 53 1.51 0.07 -4.12
N ALA A 54 2.58 0.31 -3.36
CA ALA A 54 3.13 -0.61 -2.37
C ALA A 54 2.24 -0.62 -1.12
N GLU A 55 1.13 -1.33 -1.21
CA GLU A 55 0.08 -1.38 -0.17
C GLU A 55 -0.42 -2.81 0.02
N LYS A 56 -0.74 -3.15 1.26
CA LYS A 56 -1.43 -4.38 1.66
C LYS A 56 -2.88 -4.06 2.01
N ALA A 57 -3.82 -4.91 1.61
CA ALA A 57 -5.19 -4.85 2.10
C ALA A 57 -5.30 -5.49 3.49
N VAL A 58 -6.03 -4.85 4.39
CA VAL A 58 -6.33 -5.35 5.74
C VAL A 58 -7.84 -5.29 5.95
N VAL A 59 -8.41 -6.36 6.51
CA VAL A 59 -9.82 -6.41 6.90
C VAL A 59 -9.91 -6.22 8.41
N ASP A 60 -10.70 -5.26 8.85
CA ASP A 60 -10.93 -5.03 10.28
C ASP A 60 -11.97 -5.99 10.88
N ALA A 61 -12.19 -5.91 12.19
CA ALA A 61 -13.15 -6.76 12.89
C ALA A 61 -14.62 -6.56 12.43
N ASN A 62 -14.92 -5.45 11.77
CA ASN A 62 -16.25 -5.15 11.22
C ASN A 62 -16.41 -5.65 9.77
N GLY A 63 -15.34 -6.19 9.18
CA GLY A 63 -15.32 -6.63 7.78
C GLY A 63 -15.03 -5.50 6.79
N ASP A 64 -14.65 -4.31 7.26
CA ASP A 64 -14.28 -3.20 6.40
C ASP A 64 -12.82 -3.35 5.95
N VAL A 65 -12.56 -3.08 4.67
CA VAL A 65 -11.21 -3.17 4.09
C VAL A 65 -10.53 -1.81 4.07
N SER A 66 -9.27 -1.78 4.50
CA SER A 66 -8.36 -0.65 4.41
C SER A 66 -7.09 -1.05 3.67
N PHE A 67 -6.35 -0.06 3.18
CA PHE A 67 -5.06 -0.26 2.51
C PHE A 67 -3.96 0.41 3.32
N GLU A 68 -2.99 -0.39 3.73
CA GLU A 68 -1.84 0.05 4.51
C GLU A 68 -0.60 0.06 3.64
N PRO A 69 0.26 1.09 3.73
CA PRO A 69 1.54 1.06 3.05
C PRO A 69 2.38 -0.15 3.46
N HIS A 70 3.03 -0.77 2.47
CA HIS A 70 3.87 -1.96 2.65
C HIS A 70 5.31 -1.67 2.18
N PRO A 71 6.07 -0.84 2.93
CA PRO A 71 7.46 -0.56 2.63
C PRO A 71 8.31 -1.83 2.76
N GLY A 72 9.39 -1.92 1.99
CA GLY A 72 10.23 -3.12 1.96
C GLY A 72 11.18 -3.12 0.78
N GLU A 73 11.97 -4.18 0.67
CA GLU A 73 12.82 -4.40 -0.49
C GLU A 73 12.02 -5.16 -1.57
N ILE A 74 12.09 -4.67 -2.81
CA ILE A 74 11.55 -5.39 -3.96
C ILE A 74 12.54 -6.51 -4.33
N THR A 75 12.19 -7.76 -4.05
CA THR A 75 13.07 -8.91 -4.28
C THR A 75 13.06 -9.40 -5.73
N GLU A 76 11.96 -9.18 -6.44
CA GLU A 76 11.81 -9.42 -7.88
C GLU A 76 10.90 -8.34 -8.47
N CYS A 77 11.30 -7.77 -9.60
CA CYS A 77 10.50 -6.78 -10.34
C CYS A 77 10.59 -7.07 -11.83
N VAL A 78 9.45 -7.40 -12.44
CA VAL A 78 9.33 -7.68 -13.87
C VAL A 78 8.14 -6.90 -14.42
N PHE A 79 8.46 -5.96 -15.31
CA PHE A 79 7.52 -5.30 -16.20
C PHE A 79 7.77 -5.83 -17.62
N PRO A 80 6.88 -6.66 -18.19
CA PRO A 80 7.06 -7.17 -19.54
C PRO A 80 7.09 -6.06 -20.59
N GLU A 81 7.88 -6.22 -21.65
CA GLU A 81 7.85 -5.29 -22.78
C GLU A 81 6.53 -5.44 -23.54
N ASP A 82 5.80 -4.33 -23.73
CA ASP A 82 4.59 -4.28 -24.55
C ASP A 82 4.43 -2.88 -25.16
N ASP A 83 4.52 -2.77 -26.49
CA ASP A 83 4.39 -1.49 -27.21
C ASP A 83 3.04 -0.77 -27.02
N ARG A 84 2.08 -1.43 -26.37
CA ARG A 84 0.72 -0.91 -26.12
C ARG A 84 0.55 -0.38 -24.70
N VAL A 85 1.59 -0.48 -23.87
CA VAL A 85 1.57 -0.10 -22.47
C VAL A 85 2.78 0.78 -22.15
N ASP A 86 2.50 1.99 -21.70
CA ASP A 86 3.51 2.90 -21.18
C ASP A 86 3.65 2.72 -19.67
N ILE A 87 4.87 2.83 -19.18
CA ILE A 87 5.19 2.63 -17.76
C ILE A 87 6.05 3.77 -17.26
N ILE A 88 5.58 4.43 -16.22
CA ILE A 88 6.36 5.39 -15.44
C ILE A 88 6.59 4.75 -14.09
N THR A 89 7.80 4.30 -13.81
CA THR A 89 8.06 3.55 -12.57
C THR A 89 9.33 3.98 -11.88
N MET A 90 9.29 3.89 -10.55
CA MET A 90 10.49 3.92 -9.73
C MET A 90 10.85 2.52 -9.20
N ALA A 91 10.01 1.50 -9.38
CA ALA A 91 10.24 0.14 -8.91
C ALA A 91 11.35 -0.56 -9.71
N ALA A 92 12.19 -1.32 -9.02
CA ALA A 92 13.22 -2.16 -9.62
C ALA A 92 13.64 -3.24 -8.63
N THR A 93 14.14 -4.38 -9.12
CA THR A 93 14.72 -5.44 -8.27
C THR A 93 15.86 -4.89 -7.41
N GLY A 94 15.85 -5.24 -6.12
CA GLY A 94 16.80 -4.76 -5.10
C GLY A 94 16.54 -3.34 -4.60
N LYS A 95 15.45 -2.69 -5.04
CA LYS A 95 15.13 -1.34 -4.59
C LYS A 95 14.39 -1.37 -3.26
N GLN A 96 14.85 -0.56 -2.32
CA GLN A 96 14.14 -0.29 -1.08
C GLN A 96 13.03 0.74 -1.31
N ILE A 97 11.80 0.38 -0.96
CA ILE A 97 10.66 1.31 -0.84
C ILE A 97 10.65 1.88 0.59
N PRO A 98 10.91 3.19 0.75
CA PRO A 98 10.93 3.81 2.06
C PRO A 98 9.50 4.14 2.55
N PRO A 99 9.28 4.21 3.86
CA PRO A 99 7.97 4.56 4.45
C PRO A 99 7.74 6.07 4.57
N TYR A 100 8.60 6.91 3.98
CA TYR A 100 8.55 8.36 4.18
C TYR A 100 7.90 9.12 3.02
N TYR A 101 7.65 8.45 1.89
CA TYR A 101 7.09 9.04 0.67
C TYR A 101 5.74 8.41 0.34
N ASP A 102 5.18 8.72 -0.83
CA ASP A 102 3.93 8.11 -1.32
C ASP A 102 4.11 6.64 -1.74
N SER A 103 3.05 5.83 -1.68
CA SER A 103 3.08 4.38 -1.97
C SER A 103 3.10 4.07 -3.44
N MET A 104 2.82 5.04 -4.30
CA MET A 104 2.84 4.84 -5.74
C MET A 104 4.26 4.53 -6.22
N ILE A 105 4.47 3.28 -6.65
CA ILE A 105 5.75 2.79 -7.17
C ILE A 105 5.77 2.75 -8.70
N ALA A 106 4.60 2.70 -9.35
CA ALA A 106 4.47 2.75 -10.81
C ALA A 106 3.13 3.33 -11.27
N GLN A 107 3.12 3.91 -12.46
CA GLN A 107 1.95 4.16 -13.29
C GLN A 107 2.06 3.24 -14.51
N ILE A 108 1.01 2.47 -14.77
CA ILE A 108 0.91 1.58 -15.93
C ILE A 108 -0.26 2.08 -16.76
N ILE A 109 0.00 2.48 -18.00
CA ILE A 109 -1.00 3.14 -18.85
C ILE A 109 -1.19 2.33 -20.12
N ALA A 110 -2.40 1.79 -20.31
CA ALA A 110 -2.74 1.03 -21.50
C ALA A 110 -3.49 1.89 -22.52
N LYS A 111 -3.10 1.78 -23.79
CA LYS A 111 -3.78 2.43 -24.92
C LYS A 111 -4.65 1.46 -25.71
N GLY A 112 -5.94 1.75 -25.79
CA GLY A 112 -6.95 1.03 -26.56
C GLY A 112 -7.49 1.83 -27.75
N LYS A 113 -8.09 1.13 -28.71
CA LYS A 113 -8.91 1.77 -29.77
C LYS A 113 -10.25 2.29 -29.21
N ASP A 114 -10.72 1.66 -28.14
CA ASP A 114 -11.92 1.97 -27.38
C ASP A 114 -11.67 1.58 -25.91
N ARG A 115 -12.65 1.84 -25.04
CA ARG A 115 -12.54 1.59 -23.60
C ARG A 115 -12.34 0.10 -23.30
N ASP A 116 -13.11 -0.78 -23.95
CA ASP A 116 -13.06 -2.22 -23.69
C ASP A 116 -11.70 -2.81 -24.09
N ASP A 117 -11.14 -2.37 -25.21
CA ASP A 117 -9.77 -2.73 -25.64
C ASP A 117 -8.71 -2.22 -24.64
N ALA A 118 -8.87 -1.00 -24.12
CA ALA A 118 -7.95 -0.47 -23.09
C ALA A 118 -8.02 -1.26 -21.78
N VAL A 119 -9.22 -1.63 -21.33
CA VAL A 119 -9.43 -2.48 -20.15
C VAL A 119 -8.79 -3.85 -20.34
N ALA A 120 -9.06 -4.51 -21.47
CA ALA A 120 -8.53 -5.84 -21.76
C ALA A 120 -6.99 -5.86 -21.81
N LYS A 121 -6.38 -4.84 -22.43
CA LYS A 121 -4.92 -4.67 -22.47
C LYS A 121 -4.34 -4.42 -21.09
N LEU A 122 -4.91 -3.50 -20.32
CA LEU A 122 -4.42 -3.18 -18.98
C LEU A 122 -4.50 -4.40 -18.06
N LEU A 123 -5.63 -5.12 -18.08
CA LEU A 123 -5.81 -6.34 -17.30
C LEU A 123 -4.79 -7.41 -17.67
N SER A 124 -4.64 -7.71 -18.97
CA SER A 124 -3.67 -8.69 -19.44
C SER A 124 -2.24 -8.32 -19.07
N TYR A 125 -1.91 -7.03 -19.13
CA TYR A 125 -0.58 -6.53 -18.78
C TYR A 125 -0.33 -6.68 -17.28
N LEU A 126 -1.25 -6.21 -16.44
CA LEU A 126 -1.14 -6.30 -14.98
C LEU A 126 -1.00 -7.75 -14.49
N GLN A 127 -1.68 -8.71 -15.11
CA GLN A 127 -1.54 -10.14 -14.80
C GLN A 127 -0.15 -10.71 -15.13
N SER A 128 0.60 -10.04 -16.00
CA SER A 128 1.96 -10.44 -16.39
C SER A 128 3.06 -9.71 -15.61
N VAL A 129 2.71 -8.66 -14.86
CA VAL A 129 3.64 -7.93 -13.99
C VAL A 129 3.96 -8.78 -12.76
N LYS A 130 5.24 -8.79 -12.35
CA LYS A 130 5.67 -9.38 -11.08
C LYS A 130 6.38 -8.34 -10.22
N ILE A 131 5.92 -8.19 -8.98
CA ILE A 131 6.58 -7.38 -7.96
C ILE A 131 6.53 -8.20 -6.66
N CYS A 132 7.68 -8.71 -6.22
CA CYS A 132 7.78 -9.55 -5.03
C CYS A 132 8.57 -8.86 -3.92
N GLY A 133 8.41 -9.35 -2.68
CA GLY A 133 9.02 -8.79 -1.47
C GLY A 133 8.19 -7.70 -0.80
N ILE A 134 7.22 -7.13 -1.52
CA ILE A 134 6.23 -6.18 -1.01
C ILE A 134 4.84 -6.48 -1.57
N CYS A 135 3.80 -6.19 -0.81
CA CYS A 135 2.43 -6.19 -1.31
C CYS A 135 2.18 -5.02 -2.26
N THR A 136 1.33 -5.25 -3.26
CA THR A 136 0.84 -4.17 -4.14
C THR A 136 -0.66 -4.28 -4.35
N ASN A 137 -1.28 -3.18 -4.76
CA ASN A 137 -2.71 -3.13 -5.11
C ASN A 137 -3.03 -3.76 -6.49
N ILE A 138 -2.08 -4.40 -7.19
CA ILE A 138 -2.30 -4.99 -8.53
C ILE A 138 -3.49 -5.97 -8.54
N PRO A 139 -3.62 -6.91 -7.58
CA PRO A 139 -4.77 -7.83 -7.56
C PRO A 139 -6.12 -7.11 -7.44
N LEU A 140 -6.20 -6.05 -6.61
CA LEU A 140 -7.40 -5.22 -6.53
C LEU A 140 -7.74 -4.61 -7.89
N VAL A 141 -6.76 -3.99 -8.55
CA VAL A 141 -6.97 -3.35 -9.86
C VAL A 141 -7.44 -4.38 -10.88
N CYS A 142 -6.86 -5.59 -10.89
CA CYS A 142 -7.31 -6.68 -11.75
C CYS A 142 -8.78 -7.06 -11.49
N ARG A 143 -9.21 -7.18 -10.22
CA ARG A 143 -10.61 -7.46 -9.89
C ARG A 143 -11.54 -6.32 -10.34
N VAL A 144 -11.14 -5.06 -10.19
CA VAL A 144 -11.91 -3.89 -10.67
C VAL A 144 -12.06 -3.91 -12.20
N LEU A 145 -11.00 -4.23 -12.94
CA LEU A 145 -11.05 -4.33 -14.41
C LEU A 145 -11.91 -5.48 -14.93
N GLN A 146 -12.31 -6.42 -14.05
CA GLN A 146 -13.18 -7.55 -14.36
C GLN A 146 -14.61 -7.37 -13.83
N ASP A 147 -14.87 -6.35 -13.01
CA ASP A 147 -16.17 -6.12 -12.39
C ASP A 147 -17.17 -5.53 -13.40
N GLU A 148 -18.37 -6.12 -13.46
CA GLU A 148 -19.40 -5.75 -14.44
C GLU A 148 -19.84 -4.28 -14.33
N VAL A 149 -19.86 -3.71 -13.12
CA VAL A 149 -20.24 -2.31 -12.90
C VAL A 149 -19.16 -1.37 -13.45
N PHE A 150 -17.88 -1.69 -13.22
CA PHE A 150 -16.79 -0.96 -13.85
C PHE A 150 -16.83 -1.12 -15.38
N LEU A 151 -17.02 -2.32 -15.90
CA LEU A 151 -17.09 -2.57 -17.34
C LEU A 151 -18.26 -1.80 -18.00
N ALA A 152 -19.41 -1.71 -17.36
CA ALA A 152 -20.56 -0.96 -17.85
C ALA A 152 -20.35 0.56 -17.88
N GLY A 153 -19.37 1.10 -17.14
CA GLY A 153 -19.15 2.55 -17.04
C GLY A 153 -20.14 3.27 -16.11
N ASP A 154 -20.98 2.55 -15.38
CA ASP A 154 -22.04 3.10 -14.51
C ASP A 154 -21.59 3.10 -13.05
N TYR A 155 -20.69 4.03 -12.71
CA TYR A 155 -20.13 4.14 -11.37
C TYR A 155 -19.87 5.59 -10.95
N ASP A 156 -19.82 5.80 -9.64
CA ASP A 156 -19.48 7.07 -9.00
C ASP A 156 -18.42 6.88 -7.90
N THR A 157 -18.16 7.92 -7.11
CA THR A 157 -17.14 7.90 -6.04
C THR A 157 -17.42 6.88 -4.92
N ARG A 158 -18.61 6.27 -4.88
CA ARG A 158 -18.99 5.22 -3.92
C ARG A 158 -18.76 3.80 -4.47
N TYR A 159 -18.22 3.69 -5.68
CA TYR A 159 -17.96 2.41 -6.34
C TYR A 159 -17.15 1.45 -5.48
N LEU A 160 -15.95 1.84 -5.01
CA LEU A 160 -15.09 0.96 -4.22
C LEU A 160 -15.76 0.49 -2.91
N PRO A 161 -16.36 1.37 -2.08
CA PRO A 161 -17.14 0.91 -0.93
C PRO A 161 -18.26 -0.08 -1.27
N ALA A 162 -18.93 0.10 -2.41
CA ALA A 162 -19.97 -0.83 -2.86
C ALA A 162 -19.38 -2.13 -3.42
N PHE A 163 -18.22 -2.07 -4.05
CA PHE A 163 -17.49 -3.20 -4.61
C PHE A 163 -17.02 -4.15 -3.51
N PHE A 164 -16.43 -3.62 -2.43
CA PHE A 164 -16.00 -4.41 -1.27
C PHE A 164 -17.13 -5.14 -0.56
N LYS A 165 -18.37 -4.64 -0.65
CA LYS A 165 -19.56 -5.35 -0.13
C LYS A 165 -20.02 -6.53 -0.98
N ARG A 166 -19.52 -6.64 -2.23
CA ARG A 166 -19.91 -7.69 -3.19
C ARG A 166 -18.86 -8.78 -3.36
N ILE A 167 -17.63 -8.55 -2.91
CA ILE A 167 -16.52 -9.50 -3.05
C ILE A 167 -16.11 -10.09 -1.69
N ASP A 168 -15.39 -11.20 -1.72
CA ASP A 168 -14.70 -11.71 -0.54
C ASP A 168 -13.40 -10.91 -0.33
N CYS A 169 -13.39 -10.04 0.69
CA CYS A 169 -12.24 -9.21 1.04
C CYS A 169 -11.09 -10.02 1.66
N ASN A 170 -11.38 -11.14 2.35
CA ASN A 170 -10.32 -11.99 2.90
C ASN A 170 -9.59 -12.72 1.78
N GLU A 171 -10.32 -13.14 0.75
CA GLU A 171 -9.72 -13.70 -0.46
C GLU A 171 -8.85 -12.66 -1.19
N LEU A 172 -9.30 -11.41 -1.30
CA LEU A 172 -8.50 -10.33 -1.87
C LEU A 172 -7.20 -10.09 -1.06
N CYS A 173 -7.27 -10.09 0.28
CA CYS A 173 -6.08 -9.98 1.13
C CYS A 173 -5.11 -11.12 0.86
N ALA A 174 -5.60 -12.36 0.80
CA ALA A 174 -4.78 -13.53 0.52
C ALA A 174 -4.14 -13.47 -0.88
N GLU A 175 -4.87 -12.97 -1.89
CA GLU A 175 -4.32 -12.76 -3.24
C GLU A 175 -3.20 -11.71 -3.26
N ILE A 176 -3.37 -10.60 -2.54
CA ILE A 176 -2.36 -9.54 -2.42
C ILE A 176 -1.08 -10.06 -1.77
N GLU A 177 -1.23 -10.82 -0.67
CA GLU A 177 -0.09 -11.44 0.01
C GLU A 177 0.59 -12.50 -0.85
N ALA A 178 -0.19 -13.37 -1.50
CA ALA A 178 0.35 -14.40 -2.39
C ALA A 178 1.11 -13.79 -3.58
N ALA A 179 0.60 -12.69 -4.15
CA ALA A 179 1.26 -11.98 -5.25
C ALA A 179 2.62 -11.37 -4.85
N ALA A 180 2.79 -10.99 -3.58
CA ALA A 180 4.06 -10.50 -3.04
C ALA A 180 5.15 -11.59 -2.97
N GLY A 181 4.78 -12.87 -3.08
CA GLY A 181 5.70 -14.01 -2.97
C GLY A 181 6.26 -14.19 -1.55
N ASP A 182 7.47 -14.73 -1.42
CA ASP A 182 8.14 -14.88 -0.12
C ASP A 182 8.46 -13.51 0.49
N ILE A 183 7.55 -13.00 1.31
CA ILE A 183 7.79 -11.87 2.20
C ILE A 183 8.72 -12.37 3.30
N LYS A 184 10.03 -12.22 3.14
CA LYS A 184 11.05 -12.58 4.15
C LYS A 184 10.95 -11.80 5.48
N GLY A 185 9.85 -11.09 5.73
CA GLY A 185 9.62 -10.24 6.91
C GLY A 185 8.59 -10.78 7.91
N GLY A 186 8.00 -11.95 7.67
CA GLY A 186 7.15 -12.58 8.68
C GLY A 186 7.98 -13.10 9.85
N PHE A 187 7.97 -12.43 11.01
CA PHE A 187 8.61 -12.95 12.23
C PHE A 187 8.02 -14.32 12.57
N ASP A 188 8.87 -15.34 12.72
CA ASP A 188 8.46 -16.63 13.28
C ASP A 188 8.34 -16.53 14.81
N ALA A 189 7.57 -17.42 15.45
CA ALA A 189 7.39 -17.38 16.89
C ALA A 189 8.72 -17.48 17.67
N GLU A 190 9.72 -18.17 17.11
CA GLU A 190 11.04 -18.31 17.73
C GLU A 190 11.84 -17.00 17.73
N SER A 191 11.82 -16.20 16.66
CA SER A 191 12.52 -14.91 16.60
C SER A 191 11.97 -13.88 17.61
N LEU A 192 10.68 -13.98 17.92
CA LEU A 192 10.01 -13.12 18.90
C LEU A 192 10.22 -13.56 20.35
N ARG A 193 10.67 -14.79 20.60
CA ARG A 193 11.03 -15.22 21.95
C ARG A 193 12.36 -14.61 22.41
N ILE A 194 12.50 -14.48 23.73
CA ILE A 194 13.77 -14.15 24.38
C ILE A 194 14.31 -15.42 25.03
N ASP A 195 15.50 -15.84 24.63
CA ASP A 195 16.09 -17.10 25.06
C ASP A 195 16.19 -17.20 26.58
N GLY A 196 15.60 -18.27 27.14
CA GLY A 196 15.65 -18.56 28.57
C GLY A 196 14.65 -17.76 29.43
N THR A 197 13.70 -17.05 28.83
CA THR A 197 12.61 -16.35 29.54
C THR A 197 11.23 -16.70 28.97
N ASP A 198 10.17 -16.27 29.65
CA ASP A 198 8.78 -16.29 29.16
C ASP A 198 8.41 -14.99 28.43
N GLU A 199 9.40 -14.13 28.14
CA GLU A 199 9.19 -12.83 27.52
C GLU A 199 9.16 -12.93 25.98
N LEU A 200 8.34 -12.06 25.38
CA LEU A 200 8.11 -11.94 23.94
C LEU A 200 8.43 -10.53 23.47
N LYS A 201 9.02 -10.42 22.28
CA LYS A 201 9.36 -9.17 21.60
C LYS A 201 8.17 -8.70 20.76
N VAL A 202 7.77 -7.46 20.96
CA VAL A 202 6.96 -6.71 20.00
C VAL A 202 7.92 -5.91 19.14
N VAL A 203 7.97 -6.21 17.84
CA VAL A 203 8.92 -5.62 16.89
C VAL A 203 8.19 -4.83 15.83
N ALA A 204 8.81 -3.84 15.20
CA ALA A 204 8.14 -3.10 14.13
C ALA A 204 7.76 -4.05 12.98
N SER A 205 6.48 -4.10 12.62
CA SER A 205 5.96 -4.92 11.51
C SER A 205 6.36 -4.37 10.14
N GLY A 206 6.74 -3.09 10.07
CA GLY A 206 7.23 -2.40 8.89
C GLY A 206 8.14 -1.25 9.26
N THR A 207 8.68 -0.57 8.26
CA THR A 207 9.47 0.65 8.48
C THR A 207 8.52 1.84 8.72
N GLY A 208 8.87 2.73 9.65
CA GLY A 208 8.05 3.90 9.96
C GLY A 208 8.61 4.74 11.10
N ILE A 209 7.81 5.67 11.62
CA ILE A 209 8.08 6.41 12.84
C ILE A 209 7.24 5.82 13.98
N PHE A 210 7.91 5.39 15.04
CA PHE A 210 7.29 4.79 16.21
C PHE A 210 6.77 5.86 17.18
N TYR A 211 5.53 5.75 17.64
CA TYR A 211 4.92 6.65 18.61
C TYR A 211 4.25 5.90 19.77
N THR A 212 4.54 6.32 21.00
CA THR A 212 3.90 5.77 22.21
C THR A 212 2.60 6.49 22.61
N GLN A 213 2.20 7.52 21.88
CA GLN A 213 1.02 8.36 22.15
C GLN A 213 0.44 8.89 20.84
N ALA A 214 -0.87 9.15 20.79
CA ALA A 214 -1.54 9.62 19.58
C ALA A 214 -1.17 11.07 19.21
N SER A 215 -0.90 11.90 20.20
CA SER A 215 -0.39 13.25 20.04
C SER A 215 0.50 13.64 21.22
N PRO A 216 1.31 14.71 21.13
CA PRO A 216 2.19 15.14 22.22
C PRO A 216 1.49 15.49 23.55
N SER A 217 0.17 15.70 23.52
CA SER A 217 -0.66 16.02 24.68
C SER A 217 -1.47 14.84 25.23
N ASP A 218 -1.52 13.72 24.51
CA ASP A 218 -2.26 12.53 24.92
C ASP A 218 -1.44 11.68 25.89
N PRO A 219 -2.08 10.87 26.74
CA PRO A 219 -1.36 9.87 27.53
C PRO A 219 -0.69 8.83 26.63
N GLN A 220 0.34 8.16 27.17
CA GLN A 220 0.92 7.00 26.50
C GLN A 220 -0.11 5.88 26.38
N PHE A 221 -0.05 5.09 25.31
CA PHE A 221 -0.92 3.92 25.15
C PHE A 221 -0.68 2.88 26.26
N VAL A 222 0.58 2.70 26.66
CA VAL A 222 1.04 1.78 27.71
C VAL A 222 2.29 2.31 28.40
N GLU A 223 2.48 1.95 29.67
CA GLU A 223 3.71 2.15 30.44
C GLU A 223 4.28 0.80 30.93
N PRO A 224 5.59 0.70 31.23
CA PRO A 224 6.15 -0.50 31.87
C PRO A 224 5.42 -0.84 33.16
N GLY A 225 4.93 -2.08 33.26
CA GLY A 225 4.13 -2.59 34.37
C GLY A 225 2.65 -2.78 34.03
N ASP A 226 2.14 -2.09 33.00
CA ASP A 226 0.75 -2.22 32.56
C ASP A 226 0.44 -3.62 32.03
N VAL A 227 -0.81 -4.05 32.18
CA VAL A 227 -1.31 -5.33 31.67
C VAL A 227 -2.31 -5.09 30.56
N VAL A 228 -2.02 -5.62 29.37
CA VAL A 228 -2.79 -5.41 28.15
C VAL A 228 -3.41 -6.71 27.63
N THR A 229 -4.50 -6.57 26.87
CA THR A 229 -5.07 -7.66 26.04
C THR A 229 -4.43 -7.65 24.66
N THR A 230 -4.60 -8.73 23.88
CA THR A 230 -3.99 -8.82 22.54
C THR A 230 -4.52 -7.80 21.55
N ASP A 231 -5.78 -7.37 21.70
CA ASP A 231 -6.44 -6.39 20.82
C ASP A 231 -6.24 -4.93 21.27
N GLN A 232 -5.62 -4.70 22.43
CA GLN A 232 -5.37 -3.34 22.91
C GLN A 232 -4.24 -2.70 22.09
N THR A 233 -4.46 -1.46 21.63
CA THR A 233 -3.40 -0.66 21.00
C THR A 233 -2.29 -0.38 22.00
N VAL A 234 -1.06 -0.75 21.65
CA VAL A 234 0.14 -0.54 22.47
C VAL A 234 1.04 0.58 21.93
N CYS A 235 0.95 0.90 20.64
CA CYS A 235 1.64 2.03 20.02
C CYS A 235 1.02 2.41 18.68
N LEU A 236 1.51 3.49 18.06
CA LEU A 236 1.30 3.78 16.66
C LEU A 236 2.61 3.62 15.88
N LEU A 237 2.49 3.12 14.65
CA LEU A 237 3.52 3.23 13.63
C LEU A 237 3.01 4.17 12.55
N GLU A 238 3.74 5.24 12.27
CA GLU A 238 3.45 6.13 11.15
C GLU A 238 4.30 5.72 9.96
N ALA A 239 3.64 5.42 8.85
CA ALA A 239 4.28 5.26 7.56
C ALA A 239 3.47 6.06 6.55
N MET A 240 4.12 6.94 5.81
CA MET A 240 3.56 7.56 4.61
C MET A 240 2.32 8.40 4.92
N LYS A 241 2.34 9.11 6.06
CA LYS A 241 1.26 9.91 6.65
C LYS A 241 0.06 9.11 7.14
N VAL A 242 0.17 7.79 7.19
CA VAL A 242 -0.84 6.90 7.77
C VAL A 242 -0.34 6.45 9.14
N PHE A 243 -1.13 6.72 10.17
CA PHE A 243 -0.88 6.22 11.53
C PHE A 243 -1.61 4.90 11.71
N ARG A 244 -0.86 3.83 11.93
CA ARG A 244 -1.41 2.51 12.23
C ARG A 244 -1.30 2.21 13.72
N PRO A 245 -2.42 1.92 14.41
CA PRO A 245 -2.36 1.33 15.74
C PRO A 245 -1.82 -0.10 15.66
N ILE A 246 -0.85 -0.40 16.52
CA ILE A 246 -0.28 -1.74 16.67
C ILE A 246 -0.86 -2.40 17.92
N THR A 247 -1.26 -3.64 17.77
CA THR A 247 -1.78 -4.55 18.80
C THR A 247 -0.90 -5.81 18.82
N LEU A 248 -1.02 -6.66 19.86
CA LEU A 248 -0.29 -7.93 19.87
C LEU A 248 -0.90 -8.95 18.89
N ASN A 249 -2.20 -8.81 18.59
CA ASN A 249 -2.88 -9.70 17.66
C ASN A 249 -2.38 -9.53 16.20
N ASP A 250 -1.80 -8.37 15.86
CA ASP A 250 -1.20 -8.11 14.53
C ASP A 250 -0.08 -9.09 14.14
N TYR A 251 0.50 -9.82 15.11
CA TYR A 251 1.57 -10.79 14.88
C TYR A 251 1.05 -12.23 14.78
N ASN A 252 -0.23 -12.48 15.08
CA ASN A 252 -0.84 -13.78 14.92
C ASN A 252 -1.17 -14.03 13.44
N ARG A 253 -0.99 -15.26 12.97
CA ARG A 253 -1.37 -15.73 11.64
C ARG A 253 -2.44 -16.80 11.72
N SER A 254 -3.09 -17.10 10.60
CA SER A 254 -4.13 -18.14 10.53
C SER A 254 -3.59 -19.55 10.86
N ASP A 255 -2.30 -19.78 10.68
CA ASP A 255 -1.60 -21.05 10.94
C ASP A 255 -0.69 -21.03 12.18
N GLU A 256 -0.45 -19.85 12.78
CA GLU A 256 0.47 -19.70 13.92
C GLU A 256 -0.02 -18.62 14.91
N VAL A 257 -0.25 -19.02 16.17
CA VAL A 257 -0.61 -18.11 17.26
C VAL A 257 0.62 -17.83 18.12
N ILE A 258 1.10 -16.58 18.08
CA ILE A 258 2.28 -16.11 18.82
C ILE A 258 1.84 -15.51 20.16
N TYR A 259 0.85 -14.62 20.12
CA TYR A 259 0.24 -13.98 21.27
C TYR A 259 -1.14 -14.58 21.51
N ASP A 260 -1.23 -15.47 22.51
CA ASP A 260 -2.46 -16.16 22.90
C ASP A 260 -3.59 -15.17 23.24
N PRO A 261 -4.69 -15.11 22.45
CA PRO A 261 -5.79 -14.17 22.66
C PRO A 261 -6.52 -14.33 23.99
N ASP A 262 -6.44 -15.51 24.62
CA ASP A 262 -7.07 -15.78 25.92
C ASP A 262 -6.21 -15.31 27.11
N LYS A 263 -4.97 -14.85 26.84
CA LYS A 263 -4.04 -14.36 27.87
C LYS A 263 -3.92 -12.85 27.87
N LYS A 264 -3.44 -12.34 28.99
CA LYS A 264 -3.00 -10.95 29.11
C LYS A 264 -1.48 -10.90 29.13
N PHE A 265 -0.96 -9.74 28.78
CA PHE A 265 0.48 -9.53 28.69
C PHE A 265 0.87 -8.31 29.52
N GLN A 266 1.84 -8.46 30.40
CA GLN A 266 2.44 -7.35 31.12
C GLN A 266 3.54 -6.72 30.26
N VAL A 267 3.50 -5.39 30.10
CA VAL A 267 4.56 -4.62 29.44
C VAL A 267 5.79 -4.59 30.35
N VAL A 268 6.86 -5.28 29.96
CA VAL A 268 8.11 -5.34 30.73
C VAL A 268 8.93 -4.08 30.50
N ARG A 269 9.08 -3.67 29.24
CA ARG A 269 9.78 -2.43 28.86
C ARG A 269 9.41 -1.94 27.47
N ILE A 270 9.63 -0.64 27.27
CA ILE A 270 9.60 0.04 25.96
C ILE A 270 11.05 0.20 25.50
N ALA A 271 11.38 -0.28 24.31
CA ALA A 271 12.74 -0.36 23.80
C ALA A 271 13.15 0.81 22.89
N ALA A 272 12.18 1.49 22.26
CA ALA A 272 12.40 2.65 21.42
C ALA A 272 11.74 3.91 22.01
N PRO A 273 12.37 5.10 21.96
CA PRO A 273 11.70 6.37 22.24
C PRO A 273 10.67 6.74 21.18
N SER A 274 9.60 7.41 21.61
CA SER A 274 8.59 8.01 20.72
C SER A 274 9.22 9.02 19.75
N GLY A 275 8.81 8.98 18.48
CA GLY A 275 9.38 9.77 17.38
C GLY A 275 10.62 9.14 16.71
N GLN A 276 11.06 7.96 17.13
CA GLN A 276 12.18 7.27 16.51
C GLN A 276 11.78 6.59 15.19
N ALA A 277 12.64 6.74 14.17
CA ALA A 277 12.56 5.92 12.97
C ALA A 277 12.95 4.48 13.26
N VAL A 278 12.09 3.54 12.87
CA VAL A 278 12.27 2.09 13.05
C VAL A 278 12.13 1.39 11.71
N SER A 279 12.82 0.27 11.55
CA SER A 279 12.71 -0.65 10.42
C SER A 279 12.03 -1.94 10.84
N SER A 280 11.51 -2.69 9.87
CA SER A 280 10.94 -4.01 10.14
C SER A 280 11.92 -4.87 10.95
N GLY A 281 11.48 -5.34 12.12
CA GLY A 281 12.27 -6.18 13.04
C GLY A 281 12.94 -5.43 14.18
N ASP A 282 12.94 -4.10 14.16
CA ASP A 282 13.41 -3.31 15.29
C ASP A 282 12.53 -3.54 16.52
N LEU A 283 13.15 -3.74 17.67
CA LEU A 283 12.44 -4.00 18.93
C LEU A 283 11.71 -2.74 19.42
N LEU A 284 10.39 -2.84 19.60
CA LEU A 284 9.53 -1.79 20.13
C LEU A 284 9.24 -1.98 21.61
N PHE A 285 8.79 -3.18 21.99
CA PHE A 285 8.47 -3.54 23.37
C PHE A 285 8.96 -4.94 23.71
N VAL A 286 9.06 -5.20 25.01
CA VAL A 286 9.11 -6.56 25.56
C VAL A 286 7.89 -6.74 26.46
N VAL A 287 7.16 -7.83 26.26
CA VAL A 287 5.99 -8.20 27.05
C VAL A 287 6.15 -9.61 27.62
N ARG A 288 5.42 -9.95 28.68
CA ARG A 288 5.33 -11.33 29.16
C ARG A 288 3.89 -11.73 29.45
N PRO A 289 3.49 -12.99 29.28
CA PRO A 289 2.16 -13.45 29.66
C PRO A 289 1.95 -13.37 31.19
N VAL A 290 0.70 -13.11 31.60
CA VAL A 290 0.24 -13.07 33.00
C VAL A 290 -1.08 -13.79 33.20
#